data_AF-G8SFV8-F1
#
_entry.id   AF-G8SFV8-F1
#
_cell.length_a   1.000
_cell.length_b   1.000
_cell.length_c   1.000
_cell.angle_alpha   90.00
_cell.angle_beta   90.00
_cell.angle_gamma   90.00
#
_symmetry.space_group_name_H-M   'P 1'
#
loop_
_entity.id
_entity.type
_entity.pdbx_description
1 polymer ?
#
loop_
_entity_poly.entity_id
_entity_poly.type
_entity_poly.pdbx_seq_one_letter_code
_entity_poly.pdbx_strand_id
1 'polypeptide(L)'
;MTALIRMRLAGFFHGGRVLAPLIAVLVVLGVLYGGGASPAATAYGYSAAALFPILAWLAKVVLDTEPDVQRRLARLAVGPVREGLAGLLAATLAGAAVCAAAMLTPWAFHAIRGPEPGSAEASLPAGILLGVLAHLLALPAAVALGALSGRAVTRRILPGVAVLVTGSLLVVVLGLNGSFAPWLAPPVMAVARVLTDGAVPPAAELARLTIWSLAWCTVALATYGWLRRARS
;
A
#
# COMPACT_ATOMS: atom_id res chain seq x y z
N MET A 1 -6.77 -1.32 -22.84
CA MET A 1 -6.28 -1.17 -21.45
C MET A 1 -5.05 -2.01 -21.18
N THR A 2 -5.11 -3.32 -21.42
CA THR A 2 -4.02 -4.26 -21.14
C THR A 2 -2.69 -3.86 -21.74
N ALA A 3 -2.67 -3.35 -22.99
CA ALA A 3 -1.45 -2.86 -23.63
C ALA A 3 -0.77 -1.72 -22.85
N LEU A 4 -1.55 -0.74 -22.36
CA LEU A 4 -1.02 0.41 -21.61
C LEU A 4 -0.50 -0.01 -20.22
N ILE A 5 -1.18 -0.96 -19.56
CA ILE A 5 -0.73 -1.55 -18.30
C ILE A 5 0.61 -2.28 -18.51
N ARG A 6 0.68 -3.15 -19.52
CA ARG A 6 1.90 -3.91 -19.86
C ARG A 6 3.06 -2.98 -20.21
N MET A 7 2.81 -1.92 -20.97
CA MET A 7 3.82 -0.91 -21.31
C MET A 7 4.40 -0.24 -20.05
N ARG A 8 3.54 0.19 -19.11
CA ARG A 8 4.00 0.83 -17.87
C ARG A 8 4.78 -0.11 -16.97
N LEU A 9 4.29 -1.33 -16.79
CA LEU A 9 5.01 -2.36 -16.03
C LEU A 9 6.35 -2.68 -16.70
N ALA A 10 6.39 -2.86 -18.02
CA ALA A 10 7.62 -3.11 -18.76
C ALA A 10 8.62 -1.95 -18.57
N GLY A 11 8.19 -0.70 -18.72
CA GLY A 11 9.06 0.47 -18.48
C GLY A 11 9.53 0.62 -17.04
N PHE A 12 8.73 0.16 -16.07
CA PHE A 12 9.09 0.15 -14.65
C PHE A 12 10.19 -0.86 -14.35
N PHE A 13 10.04 -2.10 -14.86
CA PHE A 13 11.01 -3.18 -14.67
C PHE A 13 12.30 -2.96 -15.49
N HIS A 14 12.19 -2.75 -16.80
CA HIS A 14 13.35 -2.60 -17.68
C HIS A 14 14.09 -1.28 -17.44
N GLY A 15 13.41 -0.26 -16.91
CA GLY A 15 14.03 1.01 -16.55
C GLY A 15 14.79 0.99 -15.22
N GLY A 16 14.87 -0.16 -14.53
CA GLY A 16 15.58 -0.30 -13.24
C GLY A 16 14.95 0.47 -12.07
N ARG A 17 13.85 1.21 -12.30
CA ARG A 17 13.20 2.05 -11.27
C ARG A 17 12.57 1.23 -10.14
N VAL A 18 12.34 -0.05 -10.40
CA VAL A 18 11.87 -1.02 -9.42
C VAL A 18 12.89 -1.31 -8.31
N LEU A 19 14.19 -1.12 -8.59
CA LEU A 19 15.26 -1.60 -7.71
C LEU A 19 15.24 -0.91 -6.35
N ALA A 20 15.10 0.41 -6.30
CA ALA A 20 15.16 1.15 -5.05
C ALA A 20 13.99 0.82 -4.10
N PRO A 21 12.72 0.78 -4.54
CA PRO A 21 11.63 0.26 -3.72
C PRO A 21 11.83 -1.19 -3.29
N LEU A 22 12.33 -2.08 -4.16
CA LEU A 22 12.54 -3.48 -3.79
C LEU A 22 13.63 -3.65 -2.74
N ILE A 23 14.73 -2.90 -2.81
CA ILE A 23 15.75 -2.89 -1.76
C ILE A 23 15.12 -2.47 -0.43
N ALA A 24 14.28 -1.43 -0.42
CA ALA A 24 13.58 -1.01 0.79
C ALA A 24 12.63 -2.09 1.33
N VAL A 25 11.90 -2.80 0.45
CA VAL A 25 11.08 -3.97 0.85
C VAL A 25 11.96 -5.02 1.54
N LEU A 26 13.08 -5.40 0.92
CA LEU A 26 13.98 -6.42 1.46
C LEU A 26 14.56 -6.03 2.82
N VAL A 27 15.00 -4.77 2.97
CA VAL A 27 15.50 -4.25 4.25
C VAL A 27 14.42 -4.33 5.32
N VAL A 28 13.21 -3.84 5.04
CA VAL A 28 12.11 -3.84 6.01
C VAL A 28 11.70 -5.26 6.39
N LEU A 29 11.54 -6.18 5.43
CA LEU A 29 11.16 -7.55 5.72
C LEU A 29 12.28 -8.31 6.46
N GLY A 30 13.54 -8.07 6.13
CA GLY A 30 14.68 -8.64 6.84
C GLY A 30 14.73 -8.18 8.30
N VAL A 31 14.45 -6.90 8.56
CA VAL A 31 14.35 -6.37 9.94
C VAL A 31 13.15 -6.97 10.68
N LEU A 32 11.97 -7.02 10.04
CA LEU A 32 10.76 -7.53 10.67
C LEU A 32 10.83 -9.02 11.03
N TYR A 33 11.40 -9.84 10.14
CA TYR A 33 11.43 -11.29 10.30
C TYR A 33 12.76 -11.84 10.80
N GLY A 34 13.74 -10.98 11.07
CA GLY A 34 15.01 -11.35 11.70
C GLY A 34 14.92 -11.54 13.23
N GLY A 35 13.84 -11.07 13.86
CA GLY A 35 13.69 -11.05 15.32
C GLY A 35 13.13 -12.33 15.97
N GLY A 36 12.86 -13.38 15.19
CA GLY A 36 12.27 -14.64 15.66
C GLY A 36 10.80 -14.83 15.22
N ALA A 37 10.22 -15.97 15.59
CA ALA A 37 8.89 -16.35 15.15
C ALA A 37 7.76 -15.64 15.92
N SER A 38 6.74 -15.19 15.19
CA SER A 38 5.56 -14.50 15.73
C SER A 38 4.27 -15.20 15.27
N PRO A 39 3.13 -15.03 15.99
CA PRO A 39 1.82 -15.35 15.43
C PRO A 39 1.62 -14.70 14.06
N ALA A 40 0.96 -15.41 13.15
CA ALA A 40 0.76 -14.96 11.78
C ALA A 40 0.02 -13.60 11.69
N ALA A 41 -1.03 -13.40 12.49
CA ALA A 41 -1.80 -12.15 12.50
C ALA A 41 -0.91 -10.94 12.82
N THR A 42 -0.12 -11.04 13.88
CA THR A 42 0.84 -10.01 14.31
C THR A 42 1.90 -9.75 13.25
N ALA A 43 2.52 -10.81 12.73
CA ALA A 43 3.58 -10.72 11.72
C ALA A 43 3.10 -9.99 10.44
N TYR A 44 1.90 -10.30 9.97
CA TYR A 44 1.33 -9.69 8.77
C TYR A 44 0.70 -8.31 9.02
N GLY A 45 0.19 -8.06 10.24
CA GLY A 45 -0.29 -6.74 10.64
C GLY A 45 0.83 -5.71 10.62
N TYR A 46 1.98 -6.04 11.23
CA TYR A 46 3.16 -5.18 11.20
C TYR A 46 3.75 -5.02 9.80
N SER A 47 3.82 -6.09 8.99
CA SER A 47 4.35 -5.98 7.64
C SER A 47 3.48 -5.11 6.74
N ALA A 48 2.16 -5.22 6.82
CA ALA A 48 1.24 -4.37 6.06
C ALA A 48 1.44 -2.88 6.42
N ALA A 49 1.64 -2.56 7.70
CA ALA A 49 1.89 -1.20 8.16
C ALA A 49 3.28 -0.68 7.75
N ALA A 50 4.33 -1.48 7.95
CA ALA A 50 5.70 -1.09 7.62
C ALA A 50 5.93 -0.93 6.11
N LEU A 51 5.25 -1.74 5.29
CA LEU A 51 5.35 -1.67 3.84
C LEU A 51 4.51 -0.54 3.23
N PHE A 52 3.53 0.02 3.93
CA PHE A 52 2.68 1.11 3.43
C PHE A 52 3.45 2.25 2.72
N PRO A 53 4.46 2.90 3.34
CA PRO A 53 5.23 3.96 2.69
C PRO A 53 5.98 3.47 1.44
N ILE A 54 6.48 2.24 1.46
CA ILE A 54 7.22 1.65 0.34
C ILE A 54 6.28 1.33 -0.82
N LEU A 55 5.07 0.82 -0.54
CA LEU A 55 4.02 0.60 -1.54
C LEU A 55 3.56 1.92 -2.16
N ALA A 56 3.44 2.99 -1.37
CA ALA A 56 3.10 4.32 -1.88
C ALA A 56 4.21 4.88 -2.79
N TRP A 57 5.47 4.69 -2.39
CA TRP A 57 6.63 5.04 -3.21
C TRP A 57 6.67 4.25 -4.52
N LEU A 58 6.49 2.93 -4.45
CA LEU A 58 6.42 2.05 -5.61
C LEU A 58 5.30 2.47 -6.58
N ALA A 59 4.10 2.75 -6.06
CA ALA A 59 2.99 3.25 -6.86
C ALA A 59 3.33 4.59 -7.55
N LYS A 60 3.94 5.54 -6.82
CA LYS A 60 4.42 6.80 -7.41
C LYS A 60 5.40 6.53 -8.56
N VAL A 61 6.40 5.67 -8.37
CA VAL A 61 7.42 5.37 -9.38
C VAL A 61 6.80 4.69 -10.62
N VAL A 62 5.85 3.77 -10.44
CA VAL A 62 5.11 3.15 -11.55
C VAL A 62 4.33 4.21 -12.34
N LEU A 63 3.62 5.11 -11.66
CA LEU A 63 2.85 6.19 -12.30
C LEU A 63 3.75 7.23 -12.99
N ASP A 64 4.94 7.44 -12.47
CA ASP A 64 5.96 8.36 -12.97
C ASP A 64 6.94 7.70 -13.98
N THR A 65 6.68 6.46 -14.40
CA THR A 65 7.53 5.74 -15.36
C THR A 65 7.47 6.38 -16.76
N GLU A 66 6.31 6.91 -17.14
CA GLU A 66 6.08 7.48 -18.47
C GLU A 66 6.54 8.95 -18.55
N PRO A 67 7.34 9.34 -19.57
CA PRO A 67 7.64 10.72 -19.89
C PRO A 67 6.37 11.54 -20.18
N ASP A 68 6.41 12.84 -19.86
CA ASP A 68 5.21 13.69 -19.93
C ASP A 68 4.63 13.83 -21.36
N VAL A 69 5.48 13.77 -22.40
CA VAL A 69 5.04 13.81 -23.80
C VAL A 69 4.30 12.53 -24.18
N GLN A 70 4.87 11.36 -23.87
CA GLN A 70 4.22 10.06 -24.11
C GLN A 70 2.88 9.99 -23.35
N ARG A 71 2.87 10.48 -22.11
CA ARG A 71 1.65 10.54 -21.29
C ARG A 71 0.54 11.37 -21.95
N ARG A 72 0.89 12.50 -22.58
CA ARG A 72 -0.08 13.34 -23.31
C ARG A 72 -0.62 12.61 -24.54
N LEU A 73 0.23 11.92 -25.30
CA LEU A 73 -0.20 11.11 -26.45
C LEU A 73 -1.10 9.95 -26.01
N ALA A 74 -0.76 9.24 -24.94
CA ALA A 74 -1.60 8.17 -24.38
C ALA A 74 -2.97 8.70 -23.95
N ARG A 75 -3.01 9.87 -23.29
CA ARG A 75 -4.27 10.53 -22.92
C ARG A 75 -5.11 10.91 -24.14
N LEU A 76 -4.51 11.42 -25.22
CA LEU A 76 -5.22 11.73 -26.46
C LEU A 76 -5.78 10.46 -27.12
N ALA A 77 -5.02 9.36 -27.10
CA ALA A 77 -5.40 8.12 -27.76
C ALA A 77 -6.51 7.34 -27.04
N VAL A 78 -6.49 7.27 -25.69
CA VAL A 78 -7.46 6.45 -24.93
C VAL A 78 -8.40 7.26 -24.04
N GLY A 79 -8.18 8.57 -23.88
CA GLY A 79 -8.92 9.45 -23.00
C GLY A 79 -8.35 9.52 -21.57
N PRO A 80 -8.63 10.61 -20.83
CA PRO A 80 -7.98 10.91 -19.55
C PRO A 80 -8.34 9.93 -18.42
N VAL A 81 -9.60 9.47 -18.38
CA VAL A 81 -10.08 8.49 -17.37
C VAL A 81 -9.40 7.16 -17.58
N ARG A 82 -9.41 6.66 -18.82
CA ARG A 82 -8.88 5.35 -19.19
C ARG A 82 -7.37 5.26 -18.99
N GLU A 83 -6.63 6.31 -19.34
CA GLU A 83 -5.20 6.41 -19.06
C GLU A 83 -4.93 6.32 -17.55
N GLY A 84 -5.71 7.05 -16.75
CA GLY A 84 -5.52 7.12 -15.30
C GLY A 84 -5.77 5.78 -14.62
N LEU A 85 -6.88 5.13 -14.99
CA LEU A 85 -7.23 3.81 -14.49
C LEU A 85 -6.18 2.76 -14.87
N ALA A 86 -5.66 2.79 -16.10
CA ALA A 86 -4.57 1.89 -16.50
C ALA A 86 -3.31 2.09 -15.63
N GLY A 87 -3.00 3.34 -15.28
CA GLY A 87 -1.92 3.66 -14.35
C GLY A 87 -2.14 3.10 -12.95
N LEU A 88 -3.32 3.36 -12.38
CA LEU A 88 -3.68 2.87 -11.05
C LEU A 88 -3.68 1.34 -11.02
N LEU A 89 -4.24 0.68 -12.03
CA LEU A 89 -4.21 -0.78 -12.15
C LEU A 89 -2.78 -1.33 -12.24
N ALA A 90 -1.89 -0.68 -13.01
CA ALA A 90 -0.49 -1.08 -13.07
C ALA A 90 0.20 -0.95 -11.70
N ALA A 91 -0.03 0.15 -10.98
CA ALA A 91 0.51 0.35 -9.64
C ALA A 91 -0.05 -0.68 -8.64
N THR A 92 -1.35 -0.95 -8.68
CA THR A 92 -2.00 -1.97 -7.84
C THR A 92 -1.46 -3.37 -8.11
N LEU A 93 -1.25 -3.75 -9.38
CA LEU A 93 -0.68 -5.06 -9.74
C LEU A 93 0.77 -5.20 -9.23
N ALA A 94 1.59 -4.17 -9.40
CA ALA A 94 2.96 -4.16 -8.88
C ALA A 94 2.99 -4.24 -7.34
N GLY A 95 2.14 -3.47 -6.66
CA GLY A 95 2.02 -3.52 -5.21
C GLY A 95 1.44 -4.84 -4.69
N ALA A 96 0.47 -5.45 -5.39
CA ALA A 96 -0.07 -6.76 -5.05
C ALA A 96 0.99 -7.87 -5.14
N ALA A 97 1.88 -7.81 -6.13
CA ALA A 97 3.03 -8.71 -6.22
C ALA A 97 3.97 -8.56 -5.01
N VAL A 98 4.22 -7.31 -4.57
CA VAL A 98 5.00 -7.05 -3.34
C VAL A 98 4.29 -7.56 -2.09
N CYS A 99 2.98 -7.34 -1.95
CA CYS A 99 2.20 -7.88 -0.83
C CYS A 99 2.24 -9.41 -0.80
N ALA A 100 2.09 -10.07 -1.96
CA ALA A 100 2.18 -11.52 -2.06
C ALA A 100 3.57 -12.02 -1.65
N ALA A 101 4.65 -11.38 -2.14
CA ALA A 101 6.01 -11.69 -1.73
C ALA A 101 6.22 -11.48 -0.23
N ALA A 102 5.69 -10.39 0.34
CA ALA A 102 5.75 -10.11 1.76
C ALA A 102 5.03 -11.19 2.59
N MET A 103 3.92 -11.72 2.11
CA MET A 103 3.22 -12.83 2.78
C MET A 103 3.97 -14.16 2.71
N LEU A 104 4.77 -14.38 1.66
CA LEU A 104 5.59 -15.58 1.49
C LEU A 104 6.91 -15.50 2.28
N THR A 105 7.43 -14.29 2.50
CA THR A 105 8.76 -14.06 3.09
C THR A 105 8.93 -14.68 4.49
N PRO A 106 7.99 -14.55 5.45
CA PRO A 106 8.14 -15.14 6.78
C PRO A 106 8.40 -16.64 6.79
N TRP A 107 7.84 -17.36 5.82
CA TRP A 107 7.96 -18.82 5.72
C TRP A 107 9.39 -19.23 5.38
N ALA A 108 10.07 -18.45 4.53
CA ALA A 108 11.48 -18.67 4.21
C ALA A 108 12.41 -18.45 5.42
N PHE A 109 11.99 -17.62 6.37
CA PHE A 109 12.74 -17.34 7.60
C PHE A 109 12.27 -18.15 8.82
N HIS A 110 11.31 -19.06 8.66
CA HIS A 110 10.64 -19.73 9.77
C HIS A 110 10.11 -18.76 10.84
N ALA A 111 9.67 -17.57 10.42
CA ALA A 111 9.27 -16.46 11.28
C ALA A 111 7.78 -16.50 11.69
N ILE A 112 7.06 -17.59 11.38
CA ILE A 112 5.66 -17.79 11.78
C ILE A 112 5.57 -18.99 12.73
N ARG A 113 4.90 -18.77 13.87
CA ARG A 113 4.52 -19.83 14.80
C ARG A 113 3.00 -20.01 14.87
N GLY A 114 2.59 -21.21 15.29
CA GLY A 114 1.20 -21.49 15.67
C GLY A 114 0.79 -20.78 16.96
N PRO A 115 -0.52 -20.80 17.30
CA PRO A 115 -1.02 -20.24 18.53
C PRO A 115 -0.48 -20.98 19.75
N GLU A 116 -0.17 -20.27 20.83
CA GLU A 116 0.27 -20.90 22.08
C GLU A 116 -0.88 -21.68 22.75
N PRO A 117 -0.62 -22.86 23.34
CA PRO A 117 -1.65 -23.64 24.02
C PRO A 117 -2.33 -22.83 25.15
N GLY A 118 -3.66 -22.75 25.11
CA GLY A 118 -4.44 -22.00 26.11
C GLY A 118 -4.47 -20.48 25.91
N SER A 119 -3.81 -19.95 24.87
CA SER A 119 -3.91 -18.54 24.50
C SER A 119 -5.17 -18.24 23.69
N ALA A 120 -5.58 -16.98 23.68
CA ALA A 120 -6.65 -16.49 22.80
C ALA A 120 -6.15 -16.23 21.36
N GLU A 121 -4.92 -16.64 21.02
CA GLU A 121 -4.31 -16.31 19.74
C GLU A 121 -5.11 -16.88 18.56
N ALA A 122 -5.21 -16.09 17.49
CA ALA A 122 -5.83 -16.54 16.25
C ALA A 122 -5.14 -17.81 15.72
N SER A 123 -5.94 -18.77 15.25
CA SER A 123 -5.43 -19.95 14.56
C SER A 123 -4.60 -19.56 13.33
N LEU A 124 -3.65 -20.39 12.92
CA LEU A 124 -2.79 -20.09 11.77
C LEU A 124 -3.59 -19.71 10.50
N PRO A 125 -4.64 -20.43 10.09
CA PRO A 125 -5.45 -20.04 8.94
C PRO A 125 -6.14 -18.68 9.13
N ALA A 126 -6.68 -18.40 10.32
CA ALA A 126 -7.30 -17.12 10.63
C ALA A 126 -6.28 -15.98 10.59
N GLY A 127 -5.09 -16.18 11.15
CA GLY A 127 -4.00 -15.21 11.11
C GLY A 127 -3.52 -14.90 9.69
N ILE A 128 -3.48 -15.90 8.79
CA ILE A 128 -3.19 -15.69 7.37
C ILE A 128 -4.28 -14.86 6.71
N LEU A 129 -5.57 -15.19 6.91
CA LEU A 129 -6.69 -14.44 6.33
C LEU A 129 -6.74 -12.99 6.82
N LEU A 130 -6.49 -12.78 8.10
CA LEU A 130 -6.36 -11.45 8.69
C LEU A 130 -5.16 -10.68 8.11
N GLY A 131 -4.04 -11.38 7.87
CA GLY A 131 -2.89 -10.81 7.17
C GLY A 131 -3.20 -10.40 5.73
N VAL A 132 -3.94 -11.23 4.98
CA VAL A 132 -4.42 -10.89 3.64
C VAL A 132 -5.30 -9.65 3.70
N LEU A 133 -6.24 -9.58 4.63
CA LEU A 133 -7.09 -8.41 4.84
C LEU A 133 -6.24 -7.16 5.12
N ALA A 134 -5.24 -7.25 6.01
CA ALA A 134 -4.37 -6.12 6.33
C ALA A 134 -3.66 -5.54 5.10
N HIS A 135 -3.08 -6.41 4.25
CA HIS A 135 -2.43 -5.98 3.01
C HIS A 135 -3.44 -5.44 1.99
N LEU A 136 -4.64 -6.03 1.90
CA LEU A 136 -5.72 -5.54 1.03
C LEU A 136 -6.26 -4.18 1.47
N LEU A 137 -6.27 -3.87 2.77
CA LEU A 137 -6.66 -2.56 3.27
C LEU A 137 -5.55 -1.51 3.10
N ALA A 138 -4.28 -1.90 3.23
CA ALA A 138 -3.14 -1.00 3.10
C ALA A 138 -2.82 -0.62 1.64
N LEU A 139 -2.88 -1.59 0.72
CA LEU A 139 -2.52 -1.42 -0.69
C LEU A 139 -3.27 -0.29 -1.42
N PRO A 140 -4.62 -0.23 -1.43
CA PRO A 140 -5.34 0.81 -2.16
C PRO A 140 -5.06 2.20 -1.60
N ALA A 141 -4.90 2.32 -0.27
CA ALA A 141 -4.55 3.58 0.38
C ALA A 141 -3.13 4.03 0.00
N ALA A 142 -2.18 3.09 -0.05
CA ALA A 142 -0.81 3.36 -0.50
C ALA A 142 -0.78 3.77 -1.98
N VAL A 143 -1.52 3.08 -2.85
CA VAL A 143 -1.66 3.44 -4.27
C VAL A 143 -2.26 4.84 -4.43
N ALA A 144 -3.29 5.18 -3.65
CA ALA A 144 -3.90 6.51 -3.68
C ALA A 144 -2.90 7.61 -3.26
N LEU A 145 -2.11 7.38 -2.21
CA LEU A 145 -1.06 8.30 -1.78
C LEU A 145 0.06 8.43 -2.84
N GLY A 146 0.47 7.31 -3.45
CA GLY A 146 1.40 7.30 -4.58
C GLY A 146 0.88 8.08 -5.79
N ALA A 147 -0.42 8.01 -6.06
CA ALA A 147 -1.07 8.75 -7.13
C ALA A 147 -1.14 10.25 -6.86
N LEU A 148 -1.49 10.65 -5.63
CA LEU A 148 -1.52 12.05 -5.20
C LEU A 148 -0.13 12.70 -5.21
N SER A 149 0.92 11.92 -4.94
CA SER A 149 2.32 12.37 -5.01
C SER A 149 2.91 12.33 -6.43
N GLY A 150 2.27 11.66 -7.39
CA GLY A 150 2.75 11.51 -8.77
C GLY A 150 2.80 12.82 -9.57
N ARG A 151 3.64 12.88 -10.60
CA ARG A 151 3.83 14.08 -11.46
C ARG A 151 2.55 14.53 -12.14
N ALA A 152 1.61 13.60 -12.38
CA ALA A 152 0.30 13.92 -12.93
C ALA A 152 -0.50 14.90 -12.06
N VAL A 153 -0.25 14.90 -10.75
CA VAL A 153 -0.80 15.88 -9.80
C VAL A 153 0.23 16.95 -9.52
N THR A 154 1.42 16.60 -9.02
CA THR A 154 2.37 17.56 -8.43
C THR A 154 3.21 18.35 -9.43
N ARG A 155 3.16 18.00 -10.73
CA ARG A 155 3.91 18.58 -11.88
C ARG A 155 5.43 18.46 -11.79
N ARG A 156 6.02 18.56 -10.59
CA ARG A 156 7.45 18.52 -10.32
C ARG A 156 7.78 17.40 -9.32
N ILE A 157 9.02 16.93 -9.35
CA ILE A 157 9.48 15.82 -8.48
C ILE A 157 9.47 16.24 -7.01
N LEU A 158 10.05 17.40 -6.67
CA LEU A 158 10.21 17.88 -5.29
C LEU A 158 8.88 17.95 -4.50
N PRO A 159 7.82 18.62 -4.98
CA PRO A 159 6.52 18.62 -4.29
C PRO A 159 5.91 17.22 -4.20
N GLY A 160 6.13 16.37 -5.21
CA GLY A 160 5.71 14.96 -5.18
C GLY A 160 6.37 14.19 -4.04
N VAL A 161 7.68 14.32 -3.88
CA VAL A 161 8.42 13.71 -2.76
C VAL A 161 7.91 14.27 -1.43
N ALA A 162 7.69 15.58 -1.32
CA ALA A 162 7.15 16.18 -0.11
C ALA A 162 5.79 15.58 0.27
N VAL A 163 4.84 15.47 -0.67
CA VAL A 163 3.51 14.84 -0.44
C VAL A 163 3.65 13.37 -0.04
N LEU A 164 4.55 12.62 -0.68
CA LEU A 164 4.76 11.21 -0.35
C LEU A 164 5.28 11.04 1.08
N VAL A 165 6.31 11.81 1.46
CA VAL A 165 6.94 11.73 2.78
C VAL A 165 5.99 12.23 3.86
N THR A 166 5.40 13.42 3.69
CA THR A 166 4.47 13.97 4.69
C THR A 166 3.22 13.11 4.81
N GLY A 167 2.64 12.65 3.70
CA GLY A 167 1.49 11.76 3.72
C GLY A 167 1.80 10.44 4.43
N SER A 168 2.95 9.83 4.17
CA SER A 168 3.39 8.61 4.85
C SER A 168 3.57 8.81 6.36
N LEU A 169 4.22 9.91 6.76
CA LEU A 169 4.38 10.27 8.16
C LEU A 169 3.03 10.54 8.85
N LEU A 170 2.12 11.25 8.17
CA LEU A 170 0.79 11.52 8.70
C LEU A 170 -0.03 10.23 8.90
N VAL A 171 0.11 9.22 8.04
CA VAL A 171 -0.54 7.91 8.25
C VAL A 171 -0.07 7.27 9.56
N VAL A 172 1.22 7.37 9.87
CA VAL A 172 1.77 6.83 11.12
C VAL A 172 1.32 7.68 12.31
N VAL A 173 1.57 8.99 12.27
CA VAL A 173 1.34 9.93 13.38
C VAL A 173 -0.14 10.00 13.74
N LEU A 174 -1.02 10.20 12.75
CA LEU A 174 -2.47 10.25 12.99
C LEU A 174 -3.03 8.87 13.29
N GLY A 175 -2.35 7.81 12.85
CA GLY A 175 -2.68 6.44 13.14
C GLY A 175 -2.34 6.00 14.57
N LEU A 176 -1.56 6.77 15.35
CA LEU A 176 -1.22 6.43 16.74
C LEU A 176 -2.46 6.38 17.66
N ASN A 177 -2.37 5.60 18.74
CA ASN A 177 -3.42 5.58 19.77
C ASN A 177 -3.53 6.95 20.44
N GLY A 178 -4.76 7.42 20.65
CA GLY A 178 -5.03 8.75 21.26
C GLY A 178 -4.82 9.93 20.32
N SER A 179 -4.59 9.70 19.02
CA SER A 179 -4.59 10.75 18.01
C SER A 179 -5.90 11.55 18.05
N PHE A 180 -5.81 12.87 17.89
CA PHE A 180 -6.97 13.77 17.91
C PHE A 180 -7.78 13.71 16.61
N ALA A 181 -7.18 13.24 15.51
CA ALA A 181 -7.82 13.16 14.19
C ALA A 181 -7.42 11.90 13.42
N PRO A 182 -7.67 10.69 13.95
CA PRO A 182 -7.27 9.45 13.31
C PRO A 182 -7.93 9.26 11.94
N TRP A 183 -9.17 9.73 11.78
CA TRP A 183 -9.97 9.62 10.56
C TRP A 183 -9.34 10.29 9.32
N LEU A 184 -8.36 11.19 9.49
CA LEU A 184 -7.63 11.81 8.39
C LEU A 184 -6.61 10.87 7.72
N ALA A 185 -6.27 9.75 8.36
CA ALA A 185 -5.39 8.72 7.82
C ALA A 185 -6.18 7.44 7.47
N PRO A 186 -5.68 6.62 6.53
CA PRO A 186 -6.20 5.26 6.37
C PRO A 186 -5.88 4.43 7.63
N PRO A 187 -6.73 3.46 8.00
CA PRO A 187 -6.63 2.73 9.27
C PRO A 187 -5.49 1.69 9.32
N VAL A 188 -4.36 1.95 8.67
CA VAL A 188 -3.23 1.01 8.55
C VAL A 188 -2.65 0.67 9.92
N MET A 189 -2.37 1.68 10.75
CA MET A 189 -1.86 1.46 12.12
C MET A 189 -2.91 0.85 13.05
N ALA A 190 -4.19 1.19 12.85
CA ALA A 190 -5.28 0.62 13.64
C ALA A 190 -5.46 -0.88 13.36
N VAL A 191 -5.42 -1.28 12.09
CA VAL A 191 -5.43 -2.69 11.67
C VAL A 191 -4.23 -3.43 12.26
N ALA A 192 -3.02 -2.88 12.15
CA ALA A 192 -1.83 -3.52 12.71
C ALA A 192 -1.93 -3.77 14.22
N ARG A 193 -2.46 -2.79 14.98
CA ARG A 193 -2.69 -2.94 16.43
C ARG A 193 -3.69 -4.03 16.75
N VAL A 194 -4.87 -3.97 16.13
CA VAL A 194 -5.93 -4.96 16.33
C VAL A 194 -5.46 -6.39 16.03
N LEU A 195 -4.55 -6.55 15.07
CA LEU A 195 -3.95 -7.85 14.74
C LEU A 195 -2.80 -8.27 15.67
N THR A 196 -2.23 -7.33 16.42
CA THR A 196 -1.16 -7.57 17.40
C THR A 196 -1.72 -7.96 18.77
N ASP A 197 -2.96 -7.59 19.07
CA ASP A 197 -3.65 -7.93 20.32
C ASP A 197 -3.83 -9.46 20.53
N GLY A 198 -3.49 -10.28 19.53
CA GLY A 198 -3.42 -11.74 19.60
C GLY A 198 -4.76 -12.42 19.31
N ALA A 199 -5.86 -11.89 19.85
CA ALA A 199 -7.19 -12.45 19.65
C ALA A 199 -7.75 -12.21 18.23
N VAL A 200 -8.67 -13.08 17.79
CA VAL A 200 -9.45 -12.83 16.57
C VAL A 200 -10.33 -11.60 16.81
N PRO A 201 -10.19 -10.53 16.01
CA PRO A 201 -10.96 -9.32 16.23
C PRO A 201 -12.46 -9.56 15.99
N PRO A 202 -13.35 -8.90 16.74
CA PRO A 202 -14.78 -8.95 16.49
C PRO A 202 -15.13 -8.55 15.05
N ALA A 203 -16.10 -9.21 14.43
CA ALA A 203 -16.51 -8.92 13.05
C ALA A 203 -16.93 -7.45 12.85
N ALA A 204 -17.57 -6.85 13.86
CA ALA A 204 -17.96 -5.44 13.84
C ALA A 204 -16.75 -4.49 13.77
N GLU A 205 -15.63 -4.84 14.42
CA GLU A 205 -14.40 -4.06 14.38
C GLU A 205 -13.70 -4.17 13.03
N LEU A 206 -13.63 -5.38 12.46
CA LEU A 206 -13.11 -5.57 11.10
C LEU A 206 -13.95 -4.83 10.05
N ALA A 207 -15.27 -4.85 10.18
CA ALA A 207 -16.18 -4.13 9.31
C ALA A 207 -15.96 -2.61 9.41
N ARG A 208 -15.83 -2.08 10.63
CA ARG A 208 -15.51 -0.66 10.87
C ARG A 208 -14.21 -0.23 10.21
N LEU A 209 -13.13 -1.01 10.37
CA LEU A 209 -11.83 -0.72 9.76
C LEU A 209 -11.89 -0.80 8.23
N THR A 210 -12.64 -1.76 7.70
CA THR A 210 -12.85 -1.90 6.25
C THR A 210 -13.60 -0.70 5.67
N ILE A 211 -14.71 -0.30 6.29
CA ILE A 211 -15.51 0.86 5.88
C ILE A 211 -14.67 2.13 5.93
N TRP A 212 -13.91 2.33 7.01
CA TRP A 212 -13.02 3.48 7.13
C TRP A 212 -11.95 3.49 6.02
N SER A 213 -11.29 2.36 5.76
CA SER A 213 -10.31 2.27 4.66
C SER A 213 -10.93 2.57 3.29
N LEU A 214 -12.11 2.01 3.00
CA LEU A 214 -12.83 2.26 1.75
C LEU A 214 -13.25 3.73 1.62
N ALA A 215 -13.76 4.34 2.68
CA ALA A 215 -14.12 5.76 2.69
C ALA A 215 -12.89 6.64 2.42
N TRP A 216 -11.78 6.39 3.09
CA TRP A 216 -10.54 7.14 2.88
C TRP A 216 -10.00 6.97 1.45
N CYS A 217 -9.94 5.74 0.95
CA CYS A 217 -9.51 5.46 -0.43
C CYS A 217 -10.41 6.16 -1.45
N THR A 218 -11.72 6.17 -1.22
CA THR A 218 -12.69 6.84 -2.10
C THR A 218 -12.41 8.34 -2.16
N VAL A 219 -12.23 8.99 -1.01
CA VAL A 219 -11.90 10.42 -0.95
C VAL A 219 -10.56 10.70 -1.65
N ALA A 220 -9.50 9.95 -1.32
CA ALA A 220 -8.18 10.16 -1.88
C ALA A 220 -8.14 9.97 -3.41
N LEU A 221 -8.81 8.93 -3.94
CA LEU A 221 -8.89 8.68 -5.38
C LEU A 221 -9.78 9.69 -6.09
N ALA A 222 -10.86 10.17 -5.45
CA ALA A 222 -11.68 11.26 -5.98
C ALA A 222 -10.88 12.56 -6.07
N THR A 223 -10.13 12.90 -5.03
CA THR A 223 -9.20 14.04 -5.01
C THR A 223 -8.15 13.92 -6.11
N TYR A 224 -7.56 12.73 -6.28
CA TYR A 224 -6.63 12.46 -7.39
C TYR A 224 -7.29 12.70 -8.74
N GLY A 225 -8.48 12.15 -8.98
CA GLY A 225 -9.22 12.32 -10.23
C GLY A 225 -9.62 13.78 -10.50
N TRP A 226 -9.96 14.54 -9.47
CA TRP A 226 -10.26 15.97 -9.56
C TRP A 226 -9.00 16.81 -9.88
N LEU A 227 -7.94 16.66 -9.08
CA LEU A 227 -6.67 17.38 -9.28
C LEU A 227 -6.06 17.09 -10.65
N ARG A 228 -6.12 15.84 -11.10
CA ARG A 228 -5.60 15.42 -12.39
C ARG A 228 -6.36 16.03 -13.56
N ARG A 229 -7.69 16.25 -13.42
CA ARG A 229 -8.52 16.95 -14.42
C ARG A 229 -8.22 18.46 -14.45
N ALA A 230 -8.14 19.09 -13.28
CA ALA A 230 -7.88 20.54 -13.17
C ALA A 230 -6.47 20.95 -13.66
N ARG A 231 -5.55 20.00 -13.80
CA ARG A 231 -4.15 20.24 -14.19
C ARG A 231 -3.79 19.68 -15.57
N SER A 232 -4.77 19.11 -16.30
CA SER A 232 -4.61 18.65 -17.70
C SER A 232 -4.68 19.80 -18.68
#